data_AF-A0A1B7NV44-F1
#
_entry.id   AF-A0A1B7NV44-F1
#
_cell.length_a   1.000
_cell.length_b   1.000
_cell.length_c   1.000
_cell.angle_alpha   90.00
_cell.angle_beta   90.00
_cell.angle_gamma   90.00
#
_symmetry.space_group_name_H-M   'P 1'
#
loop_
_entity.id
_entity.type
_entity.pdbx_description
1 polymer ?
#
loop_
_entity_poly.entity_id
_entity_poly.type
_entity_poly.pdbx_seq_one_letter_code
_entity_poly.pdbx_strand_id
1 'polypeptide(L)'
;MGSSDCSMPPSDSADLTLVVPTPAERIQCLRANSLQWKGVLDSEQYIQRENHLMNQDMTRDGALTVWILVDNHLSPDNRPILSSCESFSKRAWLAHDGKVEQIIAHSIGSVFSKPEFRRRGYAGRMLTELAKKLDTWQQEDSVRKRGVFSVLYSDIGKTFYSERGWKSFPSSQISLPPASKDKVKQDVATVNLGMAEDMQADDVNWFMCSDVVLEKYQQILRQASQNSKKAKVAFVPDYAALSWHWAREEFYSRIVVPDKGVPKVKGACVESRKVFICWNRNFGKTEKENVLYILRALYEEPKSPAEEKLVVEALAATLYRAQLAAHEWGMTRVDIWNPTPVIEQAVKMLCPTVEVEHREQTSICSLKWNGKQLGLGEDVDWYWNEKFAWC
;
A
#
# COMPACT_ATOMS: atom_id res chain seq x y z
N MET A 1 -39.60 -23.70 -7.27
CA MET A 1 -38.44 -24.51 -6.81
C MET A 1 -37.41 -23.53 -6.28
N GLY A 2 -37.57 -22.98 -5.07
CA GLY A 2 -37.30 -23.66 -3.81
C GLY A 2 -35.96 -23.14 -3.26
N SER A 3 -35.86 -21.83 -3.02
CA SER A 3 -34.64 -21.22 -2.49
C SER A 3 -34.56 -21.56 -1.01
N SER A 4 -33.58 -22.39 -0.66
CA SER A 4 -33.18 -22.68 0.70
C SER A 4 -32.65 -21.41 1.36
N ASP A 5 -33.55 -20.54 1.85
CA ASP A 5 -33.21 -19.55 2.88
C ASP A 5 -32.89 -20.31 4.16
N CYS A 6 -31.69 -20.87 4.24
CA CYS A 6 -31.11 -21.26 5.51
C CYS A 6 -31.00 -19.96 6.33
N SER A 7 -31.67 -19.90 7.48
CA SER A 7 -31.79 -18.68 8.28
C SER A 7 -30.42 -18.22 8.78
N MET A 8 -29.75 -17.38 7.99
CA MET A 8 -28.47 -16.82 8.38
C MET A 8 -28.66 -15.98 9.65
N PRO A 9 -27.76 -16.08 10.65
CA PRO A 9 -27.90 -15.37 11.92
C PRO A 9 -27.86 -13.85 11.71
N PRO A 10 -28.61 -13.05 12.50
CA PRO A 10 -28.47 -11.59 12.50
C PRO A 10 -27.03 -11.13 12.77
N SER A 11 -26.58 -10.02 12.17
CA SER A 11 -25.18 -9.55 12.32
C SER A 11 -24.80 -9.11 13.74
N ASP A 12 -25.79 -8.82 14.58
CA ASP A 12 -25.65 -8.48 15.99
C ASP A 12 -25.75 -9.71 16.91
N SER A 13 -25.96 -10.92 16.37
CA SER A 13 -25.94 -12.16 17.16
C SER A 13 -24.65 -12.29 17.97
N ALA A 14 -24.78 -12.70 19.23
CA ALA A 14 -23.65 -12.96 20.13
C ALA A 14 -22.82 -14.17 19.70
N ASP A 15 -23.41 -15.08 18.90
CA ASP A 15 -22.79 -16.31 18.43
C ASP A 15 -21.78 -16.08 17.29
N LEU A 16 -21.85 -14.89 16.67
CA LEU A 16 -20.90 -14.52 15.62
C LEU A 16 -19.55 -14.16 16.21
N THR A 17 -18.52 -14.87 15.77
CA THR A 17 -17.14 -14.71 16.23
C THR A 17 -16.18 -14.48 15.07
N LEU A 18 -15.12 -13.72 15.36
CA LEU A 18 -14.00 -13.51 14.45
C LEU A 18 -12.87 -14.48 14.81
N VAL A 19 -12.48 -15.33 13.87
CA VAL A 19 -11.45 -16.36 14.08
C VAL A 19 -10.45 -16.40 12.94
N VAL A 20 -9.28 -16.99 13.21
CA VAL A 20 -8.34 -17.39 12.17
C VAL A 20 -8.89 -18.65 11.48
N PRO A 21 -9.00 -18.67 10.14
CA PRO A 21 -9.56 -19.81 9.42
C PRO A 21 -8.64 -21.03 9.46
N THR A 22 -9.21 -22.21 9.25
CA THR A 22 -8.41 -23.40 8.86
C THR A 22 -7.74 -23.19 7.50
N PRO A 23 -6.77 -24.03 7.10
CA PRO A 23 -6.22 -23.99 5.74
C PRO A 23 -7.28 -24.16 4.65
N ALA A 24 -8.29 -25.01 4.87
CA ALA A 24 -9.36 -25.23 3.91
C ALA A 24 -10.31 -24.01 3.83
N GLU A 25 -10.71 -23.43 4.96
CA GLU A 25 -11.49 -22.19 5.03
C GLU A 25 -10.75 -21.02 4.35
N ARG A 26 -9.42 -20.91 4.54
CA ARG A 26 -8.61 -19.91 3.83
C ARG A 26 -8.72 -20.08 2.31
N ILE A 27 -8.61 -21.31 1.80
CA ILE A 27 -8.77 -21.57 0.37
C ILE A 27 -10.20 -21.26 -0.10
N GLN A 28 -11.22 -21.48 0.73
CA GLN A 28 -12.58 -21.04 0.42
C GLN A 28 -12.69 -19.50 0.35
N CYS A 29 -12.04 -18.76 1.24
CA CYS A 29 -11.94 -17.30 1.17
C CYS A 29 -11.30 -16.84 -0.15
N LEU A 30 -10.17 -17.43 -0.52
CA LEU A 30 -9.47 -17.08 -1.76
C LEU A 30 -10.30 -17.39 -3.00
N ARG A 31 -10.97 -18.54 -3.05
CA ARG A 31 -11.90 -18.87 -4.14
C ARG A 31 -13.03 -17.84 -4.24
N ALA A 32 -13.62 -17.47 -3.10
CA ALA A 32 -14.71 -16.50 -3.05
C ALA A 32 -14.27 -15.09 -3.49
N ASN A 33 -13.15 -14.59 -2.97
CA ASN A 33 -12.66 -13.25 -3.27
C ASN A 33 -11.96 -13.15 -4.65
N SER A 34 -11.59 -14.28 -5.27
CA SER A 34 -11.08 -14.32 -6.65
C SER A 34 -12.04 -13.69 -7.65
N LEU A 35 -13.36 -13.72 -7.38
CA LEU A 35 -14.38 -13.03 -8.19
C LEU A 35 -14.10 -11.53 -8.35
N GLN A 36 -13.46 -10.93 -7.36
CA GLN A 36 -13.13 -9.50 -7.33
C GLN A 36 -11.69 -9.23 -7.78
N TRP A 37 -10.71 -10.00 -7.29
CA TRP A 37 -9.30 -9.60 -7.34
C TRP A 37 -8.37 -10.51 -8.15
N LYS A 38 -8.89 -11.50 -8.88
CA LYS A 38 -8.04 -12.34 -9.75
C LYS A 38 -7.48 -11.60 -10.97
N GLY A 39 -8.16 -10.54 -11.41
CA GLY A 39 -7.77 -9.80 -12.61
C GLY A 39 -7.78 -10.73 -13.83
N VAL A 40 -6.64 -10.80 -14.52
CA VAL A 40 -6.41 -11.69 -15.68
C VAL A 40 -6.12 -13.15 -15.32
N LEU A 41 -5.85 -13.45 -14.04
CA LEU A 41 -5.54 -14.81 -13.61
C LEU A 41 -6.80 -15.68 -13.59
N ASP A 42 -6.60 -16.98 -13.84
CA ASP A 42 -7.60 -17.95 -13.40
C ASP A 42 -7.62 -18.09 -11.86
N SER A 43 -8.59 -18.83 -11.34
CA SER A 43 -8.77 -18.95 -9.89
C SER A 43 -7.65 -19.75 -9.20
N GLU A 44 -7.00 -20.68 -9.90
CA GLU A 44 -5.90 -21.48 -9.34
C GLU A 44 -4.60 -20.66 -9.32
N GLN A 45 -4.30 -19.98 -10.43
CA GLN A 45 -3.19 -19.01 -10.51
C GLN A 45 -3.34 -17.91 -9.46
N TYR A 46 -4.56 -17.43 -9.21
CA TYR A 46 -4.83 -16.49 -8.13
C TYR A 46 -4.48 -17.06 -6.75
N ILE A 47 -4.89 -18.29 -6.44
CA ILE A 47 -4.54 -18.95 -5.17
C ILE A 47 -3.03 -19.11 -5.05
N GLN A 48 -2.34 -19.52 -6.12
CA GLN A 48 -0.88 -19.62 -6.16
C GLN A 48 -0.22 -18.27 -5.91
N ARG A 49 -0.73 -17.19 -6.49
CA ARG A 49 -0.28 -15.81 -6.24
C ARG A 49 -0.41 -15.47 -4.76
N GLU A 50 -1.56 -15.70 -4.15
CA GLU A 50 -1.78 -15.38 -2.73
C GLU A 50 -0.90 -16.22 -1.79
N ASN A 51 -0.68 -17.50 -2.13
CA ASN A 51 0.28 -18.35 -1.42
C ASN A 51 1.72 -17.84 -1.56
N HIS A 52 2.10 -17.38 -2.76
CA HIS A 52 3.41 -16.78 -3.00
C HIS A 52 3.57 -15.49 -2.19
N LEU A 53 2.58 -14.59 -2.23
CA LEU A 53 2.60 -13.31 -1.53
C LEU A 53 2.53 -13.42 -0.02
N MET A 54 1.93 -14.48 0.53
CA MET A 54 1.91 -14.76 1.97
C MET A 54 3.27 -15.28 2.49
N ASN A 55 4.17 -15.72 1.60
CA ASN A 55 5.48 -16.27 1.97
C ASN A 55 6.66 -15.31 1.67
N GLN A 56 6.39 -14.03 1.44
CA GLN A 56 7.44 -13.01 1.27
C GLN A 56 7.93 -12.52 2.63
N ASP A 57 9.11 -11.88 2.67
CA ASP A 57 9.72 -11.39 3.93
C ASP A 57 8.78 -10.50 4.75
N MET A 58 7.95 -9.68 4.09
CA MET A 58 6.98 -8.80 4.77
C MET A 58 5.81 -9.56 5.42
N THR A 59 5.47 -10.76 4.94
CA THR A 59 4.16 -11.42 5.21
C THR A 59 4.26 -12.83 5.77
N ARG A 60 5.44 -13.46 5.68
CA ARG A 60 5.69 -14.80 6.21
C ARG A 60 5.64 -14.84 7.75
N ASP A 61 5.76 -16.03 8.32
CA ASP A 61 5.90 -16.25 9.76
C ASP A 61 4.77 -15.61 10.60
N GLY A 62 3.56 -15.56 10.04
CA GLY A 62 2.37 -15.02 10.68
C GLY A 62 2.17 -13.51 10.54
N ALA A 63 3.06 -12.79 9.85
CA ALA A 63 2.89 -11.36 9.61
C ALA A 63 1.60 -11.05 8.81
N LEU A 64 1.18 -11.92 7.90
CA LEU A 64 -0.17 -11.91 7.32
C LEU A 64 -1.09 -12.88 8.09
N THR A 65 -2.19 -12.35 8.63
CA THR A 65 -3.26 -13.14 9.27
C THR A 65 -4.57 -12.99 8.49
N VAL A 66 -5.19 -14.11 8.10
CA VAL A 66 -6.54 -14.13 7.54
C VAL A 66 -7.56 -14.20 8.68
N TRP A 67 -8.66 -13.48 8.54
CA TRP A 67 -9.76 -13.46 9.50
C TRP A 67 -11.08 -13.80 8.83
N ILE A 68 -11.90 -14.63 9.49
CA ILE A 68 -13.25 -14.96 9.04
C ILE A 68 -14.27 -14.69 10.15
N LEU A 69 -15.41 -14.09 9.78
CA LEU A 69 -16.59 -14.00 10.63
C LEU A 69 -17.49 -15.20 10.36
N VAL A 70 -17.80 -15.95 11.42
CA VAL A 70 -18.53 -17.21 11.38
C VAL A 70 -19.44 -17.35 12.60
N ASP A 71 -20.37 -18.29 12.52
CA ASP A 71 -21.13 -18.78 13.67
C ASP A 71 -20.26 -19.75 14.49
N ASN A 72 -20.12 -19.53 15.81
CA ASN A 72 -19.28 -20.35 16.68
C ASN A 72 -19.88 -21.72 17.04
N HIS A 73 -21.17 -21.94 16.81
CA HIS A 73 -21.85 -23.22 17.06
C HIS A 73 -21.65 -24.23 15.92
N LEU A 74 -21.23 -23.74 14.75
CA LEU A 74 -20.96 -24.58 13.59
C LEU A 74 -19.49 -25.00 13.55
N SER A 75 -19.26 -26.27 13.22
CA SER A 75 -17.91 -26.83 13.13
C SER A 75 -17.08 -26.15 12.02
N PRO A 76 -15.75 -25.95 12.22
CA PRO A 76 -14.84 -25.53 11.15
C PRO A 76 -15.00 -26.36 9.88
N ASP A 77 -14.69 -25.76 8.74
CA ASP A 77 -14.80 -26.33 7.38
C ASP A 77 -16.23 -26.62 6.88
N ASN A 78 -17.22 -26.69 7.77
CA ASN A 78 -18.63 -26.93 7.45
C ASN A 78 -19.55 -25.73 7.76
N ARG A 79 -18.97 -24.59 8.16
CA ARG A 79 -19.70 -23.38 8.53
C ARG A 79 -19.63 -22.30 7.42
N PRO A 80 -20.68 -21.49 7.22
CA PRO A 80 -20.63 -20.38 6.28
C PRO A 80 -19.61 -19.30 6.71
N ILE A 81 -18.75 -18.89 5.79
CA ILE A 81 -17.90 -17.71 5.94
C ILE A 81 -18.70 -16.47 5.56
N LEU A 82 -19.14 -15.69 6.55
CA LEU A 82 -20.06 -14.55 6.38
C LEU A 82 -19.34 -13.32 5.81
N SER A 83 -18.10 -13.12 6.24
CA SER A 83 -17.18 -12.09 5.77
C SER A 83 -15.75 -12.52 6.08
N SER A 84 -14.80 -12.04 5.30
CA SER A 84 -13.37 -12.27 5.53
C SER A 84 -12.55 -11.02 5.28
N CYS A 85 -11.38 -10.93 5.89
CA CYS A 85 -10.36 -9.92 5.60
C CYS A 85 -8.97 -10.44 5.97
N GLU A 86 -7.95 -9.64 5.72
CA GLU A 86 -6.57 -9.91 6.07
C GLU A 86 -6.02 -8.75 6.89
N SER A 87 -5.12 -9.06 7.83
CA SER A 87 -4.28 -8.06 8.50
C SER A 87 -2.82 -8.36 8.25
N PHE A 88 -2.07 -7.34 7.84
CA PHE A 88 -0.64 -7.35 7.58
C PHE A 88 0.06 -6.61 8.72
N SER A 89 0.83 -7.32 9.54
CA SER A 89 1.75 -6.73 10.51
C SER A 89 2.90 -6.08 9.77
N LYS A 90 3.03 -4.75 9.90
CA LYS A 90 4.05 -3.96 9.24
C LYS A 90 4.89 -3.23 10.28
N ARG A 91 6.20 -3.18 10.04
CA ARG A 91 7.10 -2.31 10.79
C ARG A 91 6.69 -0.85 10.55
N ALA A 92 6.60 -0.09 11.62
CA ALA A 92 6.26 1.32 11.60
C ALA A 92 7.11 2.09 12.60
N TRP A 93 7.12 3.40 12.43
CA TRP A 93 7.67 4.35 13.39
C TRP A 93 6.55 5.19 14.00
N LEU A 94 6.67 5.43 15.29
CA LEU A 94 5.93 6.44 16.02
C LEU A 94 6.93 7.47 16.53
N ALA A 95 6.75 8.74 16.18
CA ALA A 95 7.51 9.83 16.74
C ALA A 95 6.62 10.80 17.53
N HIS A 96 7.02 11.07 18.77
CA HIS A 96 6.31 11.95 19.69
C HIS A 96 7.32 12.55 20.69
N ASP A 97 7.20 13.85 20.96
CA ASP A 97 8.07 14.60 21.88
C ASP A 97 9.57 14.38 21.65
N GLY A 98 9.99 14.37 20.37
CA GLY A 98 11.39 14.19 20.00
C GLY A 98 11.95 12.79 20.24
N LYS A 99 11.09 11.78 20.46
CA LYS A 99 11.46 10.37 20.55
C LYS A 99 10.86 9.61 19.39
N VAL A 100 11.59 8.62 18.88
CA VAL A 100 11.13 7.72 17.81
C VAL A 100 11.13 6.30 18.37
N GLU A 101 9.99 5.64 18.29
CA GLU A 101 9.75 4.26 18.71
C GLU A 101 9.51 3.41 17.46
N GLN A 102 10.17 2.26 17.39
CA GLN A 102 9.81 1.22 16.42
C GLN A 102 8.60 0.46 16.96
N ILE A 103 7.55 0.38 16.15
CA ILE A 103 6.28 -0.25 16.51
C ILE A 103 5.83 -1.21 15.41
N ILE A 104 4.87 -2.06 15.76
CA ILE A 104 4.10 -2.84 14.79
C ILE A 104 2.75 -2.15 14.61
N ALA A 105 2.39 -1.90 13.36
CA ALA A 105 1.07 -1.42 12.97
C ALA A 105 0.48 -2.36 11.91
N HIS A 106 -0.85 -2.46 11.87
CA HIS A 106 -1.52 -3.37 10.95
C HIS A 106 -2.10 -2.63 9.76
N SER A 107 -1.82 -3.09 8.55
CA SER A 107 -2.65 -2.75 7.39
C SER A 107 -3.73 -3.82 7.20
N ILE A 108 -4.91 -3.44 6.74
CA ILE A 108 -6.06 -4.33 6.55
C ILE A 108 -6.36 -4.40 5.05
N GLY A 109 -6.40 -5.62 4.54
CA GLY A 109 -6.66 -5.90 3.12
C GLY A 109 -7.81 -6.88 2.94
N SER A 110 -8.17 -7.10 1.68
CA SER A 110 -9.02 -8.22 1.26
C SER A 110 -10.38 -8.32 1.96
N VAL A 111 -10.95 -7.19 2.40
CA VAL A 111 -12.27 -7.12 3.05
C VAL A 111 -13.35 -7.55 2.05
N PHE A 112 -13.94 -8.73 2.28
CA PHE A 112 -14.83 -9.36 1.32
C PHE A 112 -16.05 -9.99 2.01
N SER A 113 -17.21 -9.79 1.39
CA SER A 113 -18.42 -10.56 1.65
C SER A 113 -18.98 -11.06 0.33
N LYS A 114 -19.34 -12.34 0.29
CA LYS A 114 -20.02 -12.94 -0.87
C LYS A 114 -21.32 -12.16 -1.17
N PRO A 115 -21.72 -12.00 -2.43
CA PRO A 115 -22.90 -11.22 -2.82
C PRO A 115 -24.16 -11.51 -1.99
N GLU A 116 -24.45 -12.78 -1.72
CA GLU A 116 -25.58 -13.26 -0.92
C GLU A 116 -25.57 -12.82 0.55
N PHE A 117 -24.39 -12.44 1.07
CA PHE A 117 -24.18 -11.98 2.45
C PHE A 117 -24.04 -10.44 2.57
N ARG A 118 -24.04 -9.72 1.44
CA ARG A 118 -23.93 -8.25 1.45
C ARG A 118 -25.20 -7.60 1.97
N ARG A 119 -25.06 -6.38 2.53
CA ARG A 119 -26.15 -5.59 3.15
C ARG A 119 -26.85 -6.27 4.34
N ARG A 120 -26.25 -7.33 4.89
CA ARG A 120 -26.72 -8.01 6.11
C ARG A 120 -25.92 -7.63 7.37
N GLY A 121 -25.06 -6.62 7.30
CA GLY A 121 -24.27 -6.13 8.44
C GLY A 121 -22.98 -6.90 8.76
N TYR A 122 -22.74 -8.07 8.17
CA TYR A 122 -21.60 -8.94 8.52
C TYR A 122 -20.22 -8.31 8.34
N ALA A 123 -19.95 -7.63 7.23
CA ALA A 123 -18.66 -6.94 7.05
C ALA A 123 -18.44 -5.88 8.13
N GLY A 124 -19.50 -5.18 8.52
CA GLY A 124 -19.45 -4.20 9.59
C GLY A 124 -19.17 -4.84 10.95
N ARG A 125 -19.85 -5.96 11.28
CA ARG A 125 -19.59 -6.75 12.48
C ARG A 125 -18.15 -7.27 12.52
N MET A 126 -17.68 -7.85 11.43
CA MET A 126 -16.31 -8.37 11.29
C MET A 126 -15.27 -7.29 11.59
N LEU A 127 -15.39 -6.10 10.99
CA LEU A 127 -14.44 -5.01 11.21
C LEU A 127 -14.48 -4.47 12.64
N THR A 128 -15.65 -4.43 13.28
CA THR A 128 -15.75 -4.05 14.70
C THR A 128 -15.02 -5.04 15.60
N GLU A 129 -15.17 -6.35 15.37
CA GLU A 129 -14.42 -7.36 16.13
C GLU A 129 -12.92 -7.33 15.80
N LEU A 130 -12.56 -7.09 14.54
CA LEU A 130 -11.18 -6.98 14.10
C LEU A 130 -10.48 -5.80 14.79
N ALA A 131 -11.13 -4.63 14.84
CA ALA A 131 -10.61 -3.46 15.55
C ALA A 131 -10.22 -3.79 17.00
N LYS A 132 -11.07 -4.54 17.71
CA LYS A 132 -10.80 -4.97 19.09
C LYS A 132 -9.65 -5.97 19.17
N LYS A 133 -9.54 -6.91 18.22
CA LYS A 133 -8.42 -7.87 18.20
C LYS A 133 -7.09 -7.20 17.93
N LEU A 134 -7.03 -6.32 16.93
CA LEU A 134 -5.80 -5.63 16.53
C LEU A 134 -5.24 -4.69 17.63
N ASP A 135 -6.05 -4.31 18.60
CA ASP A 135 -5.56 -3.60 19.79
C ASP A 135 -4.49 -4.40 20.55
N THR A 136 -4.44 -5.72 20.45
CA THR A 136 -3.48 -6.56 21.20
C THR A 136 -2.76 -7.61 20.35
N TRP A 137 -3.27 -7.90 19.14
CA TRP A 137 -2.69 -8.89 18.23
C TRP A 137 -1.24 -8.56 17.85
N GLN A 138 -0.29 -9.47 18.11
CA GLN A 138 1.13 -9.29 17.77
C GLN A 138 1.77 -8.07 18.46
N GLN A 139 1.25 -7.71 19.63
CA GLN A 139 1.76 -6.62 20.47
C GLN A 139 2.42 -7.14 21.74
N GLU A 140 2.54 -8.47 21.90
CA GLU A 140 3.05 -9.14 23.10
C GLU A 140 4.46 -8.68 23.45
N ASP A 141 5.28 -8.32 22.45
CA ASP A 141 6.64 -7.84 22.61
C ASP A 141 6.78 -6.31 22.48
N SER A 142 5.72 -5.60 22.11
CA SER A 142 5.79 -4.13 21.97
C SER A 142 5.86 -3.44 23.34
N VAL A 143 6.48 -2.25 23.39
CA VAL A 143 6.60 -1.46 24.63
C VAL A 143 5.23 -1.12 25.21
N ARG A 144 4.25 -0.89 24.34
CA ARG A 144 2.90 -0.45 24.70
C ARG A 144 1.93 -1.59 24.98
N LYS A 145 2.29 -2.84 24.60
CA LYS A 145 1.40 -4.01 24.60
C LYS A 145 0.06 -3.78 23.92
N ARG A 146 -0.04 -2.74 23.09
CA ARG A 146 -1.25 -2.32 22.39
C ARG A 146 -0.93 -1.76 21.01
N GLY A 147 -1.83 -2.02 20.06
CA GLY A 147 -1.77 -1.49 18.71
C GLY A 147 -1.92 0.04 18.71
N VAL A 148 -0.99 0.73 18.06
CA VAL A 148 -0.96 2.20 18.01
C VAL A 148 -1.87 2.74 16.91
N PHE A 149 -1.80 2.14 15.73
CA PHE A 149 -2.67 2.47 14.60
C PHE A 149 -2.84 1.27 13.67
N SER A 150 -3.91 1.32 12.89
CA SER A 150 -4.09 0.43 11.74
C SER A 150 -4.63 1.20 10.55
N VAL A 151 -4.34 0.73 9.34
CA VAL A 151 -4.77 1.40 8.11
C VAL A 151 -5.49 0.46 7.17
N LEU A 152 -6.21 1.03 6.21
CA LEU A 152 -6.72 0.34 5.04
C LEU A 152 -6.87 1.34 3.89
N TYR A 153 -7.09 0.82 2.69
CA TYR A 153 -7.33 1.63 1.49
C TYR A 153 -8.72 1.31 0.95
N SER A 154 -9.66 2.24 1.10
CA SER A 154 -11.07 2.02 0.78
C SER A 154 -11.36 2.15 -0.71
N ASP A 155 -11.92 1.09 -1.29
CA ASP A 155 -12.48 1.08 -2.65
C ASP A 155 -14.00 1.34 -2.72
N ILE A 156 -14.61 1.74 -1.59
CA ILE A 156 -16.06 1.94 -1.46
C ILE A 156 -16.40 3.32 -0.87
N GLY A 157 -15.52 4.30 -1.06
CA GLY A 157 -15.71 5.67 -0.55
C GLY A 157 -15.29 5.87 0.92
N LYS A 158 -15.65 7.02 1.49
CA LYS A 158 -15.13 7.50 2.79
C LYS A 158 -15.95 7.06 4.01
N THR A 159 -17.20 6.67 3.82
CA THR A 159 -18.16 6.54 4.94
C THR A 159 -18.02 5.22 5.72
N PHE A 160 -18.04 4.09 5.02
CA PHE A 160 -18.16 2.76 5.64
C PHE A 160 -17.09 2.47 6.70
N TYR A 161 -15.83 2.80 6.41
CA TYR A 161 -14.72 2.55 7.33
C TYR A 161 -14.60 3.64 8.42
N SER A 162 -14.96 4.89 8.09
CA SER A 162 -14.93 6.02 9.03
C SER A 162 -15.89 5.82 10.20
N GLU A 163 -17.09 5.30 9.95
CA GLU A 163 -18.06 4.90 10.99
C GLU A 163 -17.49 3.88 11.99
N ARG A 164 -16.42 3.17 11.63
CA ARG A 164 -15.77 2.13 12.45
C ARG A 164 -14.40 2.58 13.00
N GLY A 165 -14.09 3.87 12.86
CA GLY A 165 -12.91 4.52 13.41
C GLY A 165 -11.72 4.65 12.45
N TRP A 166 -11.78 4.07 11.25
CA TRP A 166 -10.78 4.30 10.20
C TRP A 166 -11.15 5.57 9.43
N LYS A 167 -10.72 6.72 9.93
CA LYS A 167 -11.00 8.03 9.34
C LYS A 167 -10.21 8.19 8.05
N SER A 168 -10.81 8.78 7.03
CA SER A 168 -10.15 9.05 5.75
C SER A 168 -9.06 10.10 5.89
N PHE A 169 -7.91 9.86 5.27
CA PHE A 169 -6.81 10.80 5.09
C PHE A 169 -6.81 11.34 3.65
N PRO A 170 -6.22 12.54 3.43
CA PRO A 170 -5.98 13.05 2.09
C PRO A 170 -5.31 11.98 1.22
N SER A 171 -5.87 11.78 0.02
CA SER A 171 -5.45 10.75 -0.92
C SER A 171 -5.33 11.37 -2.31
N SER A 172 -4.30 12.20 -2.51
CA SER A 172 -4.01 12.79 -3.81
C SER A 172 -3.21 11.83 -4.71
N GLN A 173 -3.30 12.06 -6.00
CA GLN A 173 -2.54 11.35 -7.02
C GLN A 173 -2.21 12.29 -8.19
N ILE A 174 -1.13 11.97 -8.90
CA ILE A 174 -0.83 12.50 -10.23
C ILE A 174 -0.61 11.32 -11.16
N SER A 175 -1.11 11.42 -12.39
CA SER A 175 -0.93 10.40 -13.43
C SER A 175 -0.17 10.96 -14.62
N LEU A 176 1.04 10.46 -14.88
CA LEU A 176 1.81 10.80 -16.09
C LEU A 176 1.53 9.79 -17.21
N PRO A 177 1.41 10.23 -18.47
CA PRO A 177 1.29 9.30 -19.59
C PRO A 177 2.62 8.56 -19.84
N PRO A 178 2.60 7.36 -20.44
CA PRO A 178 3.81 6.70 -20.94
C PRO A 178 4.47 7.55 -22.01
N ALA A 179 5.80 7.51 -22.08
CA ALA A 179 6.56 8.30 -23.04
C ALA A 179 7.44 7.37 -23.90
N SER A 180 7.58 7.70 -25.19
CA SER A 180 8.60 7.09 -26.05
C SER A 180 9.81 8.02 -26.15
N LYS A 181 10.99 7.45 -26.47
CA LYS A 181 12.24 8.22 -26.64
C LYS A 181 12.14 9.29 -27.74
N ASP A 182 11.28 9.08 -28.74
CA ASP A 182 11.13 9.98 -29.88
C ASP A 182 10.26 11.20 -29.57
N LYS A 183 9.23 11.07 -28.72
CA LYS A 183 8.33 12.18 -28.37
C LYS A 183 9.00 13.25 -27.50
N VAL A 184 9.83 12.85 -26.53
CA VAL A 184 10.33 13.81 -25.51
C VAL A 184 11.52 14.64 -25.98
N LYS A 185 12.24 14.21 -27.01
CA LYS A 185 13.28 15.03 -27.65
C LYS A 185 12.74 16.33 -28.27
N GLN A 186 11.43 16.43 -28.53
CA GLN A 186 10.81 17.64 -29.09
C GLN A 186 10.29 18.62 -28.03
N ASP A 187 9.91 18.16 -26.83
CA ASP A 187 9.13 18.97 -25.87
C ASP A 187 9.93 19.52 -24.67
N VAL A 188 11.10 18.96 -24.32
CA VAL A 188 11.88 19.38 -23.14
C VAL A 188 13.31 19.77 -23.53
N ALA A 189 13.46 20.90 -24.24
CA ALA A 189 14.74 21.33 -24.78
C ALA A 189 15.76 21.86 -23.73
N THR A 190 15.36 22.05 -22.47
CA THR A 190 16.17 22.75 -21.45
C THR A 190 16.70 21.87 -20.31
N VAL A 191 16.29 20.61 -20.21
CA VAL A 191 16.62 19.72 -19.08
C VAL A 191 17.26 18.44 -19.62
N ASN A 192 18.42 18.06 -19.08
CA ASN A 192 19.04 16.78 -19.43
C ASN A 192 18.31 15.61 -18.76
N LEU A 193 17.19 15.17 -19.34
CA LEU A 193 16.42 14.03 -18.84
C LEU A 193 17.15 12.69 -18.96
N GLY A 194 18.25 12.62 -19.72
CA GLY A 194 19.09 11.44 -19.86
C GLY A 194 20.06 11.21 -18.70
N MET A 195 20.03 12.04 -17.65
CA MET A 195 20.92 11.90 -16.49
C MET A 195 20.51 10.78 -15.52
N ALA A 196 19.31 10.19 -15.68
CA ALA A 196 18.83 9.15 -14.80
C ALA A 196 19.40 7.77 -15.19
N GLU A 197 19.82 7.01 -14.19
CA GLU A 197 20.35 5.67 -14.31
C GLU A 197 19.36 4.63 -13.76
N ASP A 198 19.41 3.41 -14.29
CA ASP A 198 18.54 2.31 -13.86
C ASP A 198 18.96 1.77 -12.50
N MET A 199 18.00 1.54 -11.61
CA MET A 199 18.21 0.80 -10.36
C MET A 199 17.60 -0.59 -10.45
N GLN A 200 18.41 -1.60 -10.14
CA GLN A 200 17.97 -2.96 -9.82
C GLN A 200 17.60 -3.07 -8.34
N ALA A 201 17.14 -4.25 -7.93
CA ALA A 201 16.69 -4.47 -6.56
C ALA A 201 17.80 -4.21 -5.51
N ASP A 202 19.03 -4.64 -5.79
CA ASP A 202 20.18 -4.40 -4.90
C ASP A 202 20.55 -2.91 -4.79
N ASP A 203 20.43 -2.16 -5.90
CA ASP A 203 20.62 -0.71 -5.90
C ASP A 203 19.57 -0.02 -5.02
N VAL A 204 18.29 -0.43 -5.13
CA VAL A 204 17.21 0.09 -4.28
C VAL A 204 17.49 -0.25 -2.81
N ASN A 205 17.93 -1.47 -2.52
CA ASN A 205 18.27 -1.87 -1.16
C ASN A 205 19.37 -0.96 -0.58
N TRP A 206 20.45 -0.77 -1.34
CA TRP A 206 21.60 0.03 -0.94
C TRP A 206 21.25 1.51 -0.76
N PHE A 207 20.64 2.14 -1.78
CA PHE A 207 20.41 3.57 -1.82
C PHE A 207 19.16 4.03 -1.07
N MET A 208 18.15 3.18 -0.90
CA MET A 208 16.84 3.57 -0.34
C MET A 208 16.46 2.86 0.97
N CYS A 209 17.01 1.68 1.23
CA CYS A 209 16.57 0.83 2.36
C CYS A 209 17.68 0.46 3.36
N SER A 210 18.91 0.92 3.15
CA SER A 210 20.02 0.67 4.08
C SER A 210 19.75 1.29 5.46
N ASP A 211 20.36 0.73 6.51
CA ASP A 211 20.18 1.22 7.88
C ASP A 211 20.51 2.71 8.01
N VAL A 212 21.54 3.19 7.31
CA VAL A 212 21.91 4.62 7.26
C VAL A 212 20.76 5.48 6.71
N VAL A 213 20.04 5.01 5.69
CA VAL A 213 18.89 5.71 5.11
C VAL A 213 17.69 5.65 6.05
N LEU A 214 17.42 4.49 6.66
CA LEU A 214 16.35 4.33 7.65
C LEU A 214 16.58 5.20 8.90
N GLU A 215 17.82 5.36 9.35
CA GLU A 215 18.20 6.28 10.43
C GLU A 215 17.92 7.74 10.06
N LYS A 216 18.20 8.16 8.82
CA LYS A 216 17.86 9.51 8.34
C LYS A 216 16.36 9.76 8.39
N TYR A 217 15.53 8.79 7.98
CA TYR A 217 14.07 8.91 8.12
C TYR A 217 13.63 9.07 9.58
N GLN A 218 14.20 8.26 10.48
CA GLN A 218 13.92 8.42 11.91
C GLN A 218 14.34 9.80 12.42
N GLN A 219 15.46 10.35 11.98
CA GLN A 219 15.88 11.71 12.34
C GLN A 219 14.89 12.77 11.85
N ILE A 220 14.37 12.64 10.63
CA ILE A 220 13.33 13.54 10.10
C ILE A 220 12.07 13.50 10.98
N LEU A 221 11.57 12.30 11.31
CA LEU A 221 10.42 12.14 12.18
C LEU A 221 10.68 12.70 13.58
N ARG A 222 11.88 12.46 14.13
CA ARG A 222 12.31 12.98 15.42
C ARG A 222 12.22 14.50 15.45
N GLN A 223 12.86 15.18 14.49
CA GLN A 223 12.87 16.64 14.38
C GLN A 223 11.45 17.18 14.18
N ALA A 224 10.65 16.56 13.31
CA ALA A 224 9.25 16.94 13.10
C ALA A 224 8.40 16.85 14.37
N SER A 225 8.65 15.83 15.21
CA SER A 225 7.96 15.64 16.49
C SER A 225 8.43 16.58 17.61
N GLN A 226 9.64 17.16 17.52
CA GLN A 226 10.09 18.19 18.48
C GLN A 226 9.34 19.51 18.29
N ASN A 227 8.96 19.80 17.04
CA ASN A 227 8.30 21.04 16.65
C ASN A 227 6.77 20.93 16.64
N SER A 228 6.21 19.82 17.14
CA SER A 228 4.76 19.58 17.12
C SER A 228 4.32 18.70 18.27
N LYS A 229 3.21 19.06 18.93
CA LYS A 229 2.57 18.21 19.93
C LYS A 229 1.86 16.99 19.32
N LYS A 230 1.67 16.98 17.99
CA LYS A 230 0.95 15.93 17.27
C LYS A 230 1.90 14.78 16.95
N ALA A 231 1.48 13.55 17.27
CA ALA A 231 2.25 12.35 16.95
C ALA A 231 2.45 12.21 15.42
N LYS A 232 3.61 11.71 15.03
CA LYS A 232 3.97 11.43 13.64
C LYS A 232 4.12 9.93 13.46
N VAL A 233 3.52 9.36 12.43
CA VAL A 233 3.65 7.93 12.11
C VAL A 233 4.02 7.71 10.66
N ALA A 234 4.74 6.63 10.40
CA ALA A 234 4.99 6.14 9.06
C ALA A 234 5.20 4.62 9.10
N PHE A 235 4.83 3.94 8.01
CA PHE A 235 5.41 2.61 7.79
C PHE A 235 6.88 2.75 7.41
N VAL A 236 7.69 1.77 7.80
CA VAL A 236 9.10 1.73 7.43
C VAL A 236 9.19 1.41 5.93
N PRO A 237 9.84 2.27 5.10
CA PRO A 237 10.07 1.98 3.69
C PRO A 237 11.29 1.05 3.52
N ASP A 238 11.27 -0.11 4.19
CA ASP A 238 12.36 -1.08 4.10
C ASP A 238 12.25 -1.98 2.85
N TYR A 239 13.30 -2.76 2.62
CA TYR A 239 13.38 -3.62 1.45
C TYR A 239 12.26 -4.66 1.41
N ALA A 240 11.84 -5.18 2.56
CA ALA A 240 10.73 -6.14 2.64
C ALA A 240 9.40 -5.51 2.18
N ALA A 241 9.13 -4.26 2.56
CA ALA A 241 7.96 -3.53 2.12
C ALA A 241 7.94 -3.33 0.59
N LEU A 242 9.08 -2.97 -0.01
CA LEU A 242 9.19 -2.75 -1.45
C LEU A 242 9.17 -4.06 -2.26
N SER A 243 9.93 -5.07 -1.80
CA SER A 243 10.07 -6.34 -2.50
C SER A 243 8.77 -7.14 -2.56
N TRP A 244 7.85 -6.95 -1.61
CA TRP A 244 6.52 -7.54 -1.68
C TRP A 244 5.72 -7.07 -2.92
N HIS A 245 5.84 -5.79 -3.30
CA HIS A 245 5.18 -5.28 -4.51
C HIS A 245 5.83 -5.84 -5.78
N TRP A 246 7.15 -6.06 -5.78
CA TRP A 246 7.84 -6.70 -6.89
C TRP A 246 7.50 -8.19 -6.98
N ALA A 247 7.45 -8.93 -5.88
CA ALA A 247 7.03 -10.34 -5.88
C ALA A 247 5.67 -10.51 -6.56
N ARG A 248 4.74 -9.57 -6.32
CA ARG A 248 3.45 -9.53 -7.02
C ARG A 248 3.61 -9.26 -8.51
N GLU A 249 4.35 -8.21 -8.89
CA GLU A 249 4.63 -7.84 -10.28
C GLU A 249 5.25 -9.02 -11.06
N GLU A 250 6.24 -9.70 -10.48
CA GLU A 250 7.01 -10.76 -11.11
C GLU A 250 6.20 -12.04 -11.30
N PHE A 251 5.27 -12.33 -10.37
CA PHE A 251 4.30 -13.41 -10.55
C PHE A 251 3.44 -13.15 -11.80
N TYR A 252 2.93 -11.92 -11.93
CA TYR A 252 2.11 -11.54 -13.08
C TYR A 252 2.91 -11.50 -14.38
N SER A 253 4.13 -10.98 -14.38
CA SER A 253 4.90 -10.76 -15.61
C SER A 253 5.18 -12.08 -16.35
N ARG A 254 5.44 -13.16 -15.60
CA ARG A 254 5.66 -14.52 -16.14
C ARG A 254 4.43 -15.08 -16.85
N ILE A 255 3.23 -14.62 -16.51
CA ILE A 255 1.96 -15.10 -17.05
C ILE A 255 1.46 -14.19 -18.17
N VAL A 256 1.49 -12.87 -17.95
CA VAL A 256 0.85 -11.88 -18.84
C VAL A 256 1.79 -11.46 -19.97
N VAL A 257 3.10 -11.43 -19.74
CA VAL A 257 4.11 -11.00 -20.71
C VAL A 257 5.34 -11.92 -20.67
N PRO A 258 5.16 -13.25 -20.91
CA PRO A 258 6.22 -14.24 -20.73
C PRO A 258 7.48 -13.93 -21.55
N ASP A 259 7.32 -13.37 -22.75
CA ASP A 259 8.43 -13.00 -23.64
C ASP A 259 9.35 -11.92 -23.06
N LYS A 260 8.84 -11.07 -22.15
CA LYS A 260 9.63 -10.05 -21.44
C LYS A 260 10.26 -10.58 -20.15
N GLY A 261 9.73 -11.67 -19.60
CA GLY A 261 10.20 -12.27 -18.35
C GLY A 261 9.99 -11.39 -17.12
N VAL A 262 10.95 -11.46 -16.19
CA VAL A 262 10.93 -10.76 -14.90
C VAL A 262 11.52 -9.34 -15.06
N PRO A 263 10.82 -8.27 -14.64
CA PRO A 263 11.36 -6.91 -14.71
C PRO A 263 12.58 -6.75 -13.81
N LYS A 264 13.74 -6.46 -14.39
CA LYS A 264 15.00 -6.24 -13.65
C LYS A 264 15.13 -4.83 -13.11
N VAL A 265 14.64 -3.83 -13.86
CA VAL A 265 14.67 -2.43 -13.46
C VAL A 265 13.50 -2.15 -12.52
N LYS A 266 13.84 -1.83 -11.28
CA LYS A 266 12.93 -1.57 -10.15
C LYS A 266 12.84 -0.09 -9.78
N GLY A 267 13.74 0.73 -10.33
CA GLY A 267 13.80 2.15 -10.03
C GLY A 267 14.73 2.91 -10.96
N ALA A 268 14.89 4.20 -10.68
CA ALA A 268 15.89 5.04 -11.32
C ALA A 268 16.46 6.07 -10.34
N CYS A 269 17.70 6.48 -10.55
CA CYS A 269 18.36 7.46 -9.71
C CYS A 269 19.09 8.53 -10.52
N VAL A 270 19.36 9.65 -9.86
CA VAL A 270 20.42 10.59 -10.21
C VAL A 270 21.30 10.69 -8.97
N GLU A 271 22.24 9.75 -8.84
CA GLU A 271 23.03 9.58 -7.62
C GLU A 271 23.79 10.84 -7.23
N SER A 272 24.36 11.54 -8.23
CA SER A 272 25.07 12.82 -8.04
C SER A 272 24.22 13.93 -7.40
N ARG A 273 22.89 13.81 -7.46
CA ARG A 273 21.92 14.73 -6.84
C ARG A 273 21.11 14.06 -5.72
N LYS A 274 21.47 12.84 -5.32
CA LYS A 274 20.82 12.03 -4.28
C LYS A 274 19.30 11.90 -4.44
N VAL A 275 18.85 11.74 -5.67
CA VAL A 275 17.43 11.50 -5.99
C VAL A 275 17.25 10.07 -6.45
N PHE A 276 16.33 9.35 -5.82
CA PHE A 276 16.06 7.94 -6.08
C PHE A 276 14.56 7.71 -6.09
N ILE A 277 14.03 7.03 -7.11
CA ILE A 277 12.65 6.56 -7.13
C ILE A 277 12.63 5.07 -7.43
N CYS A 278 11.70 4.35 -6.81
CA CYS A 278 11.41 2.97 -7.16
C CYS A 278 9.94 2.79 -7.51
N TRP A 279 9.62 1.75 -8.28
CA TRP A 279 8.28 1.51 -8.79
C TRP A 279 7.96 0.02 -8.90
N ASN A 280 6.69 -0.28 -9.11
CA ASN A 280 6.23 -1.58 -9.58
C ASN A 280 5.21 -1.42 -10.71
N ARG A 281 5.05 -2.47 -11.52
CA ARG A 281 3.99 -2.57 -12.52
C ARG A 281 2.83 -3.39 -11.93
N ASN A 282 1.63 -2.89 -12.10
CA ASN A 282 0.40 -3.58 -11.77
C ASN A 282 -0.33 -3.93 -13.06
N PHE A 283 -0.55 -5.22 -13.28
CA PHE A 283 -1.30 -5.73 -14.43
C PHE A 283 -2.78 -5.84 -14.05
N GLY A 284 -3.60 -4.97 -14.64
CA GLY A 284 -5.03 -4.90 -14.36
C GLY A 284 -5.81 -6.04 -15.02
N LYS A 285 -7.15 -6.01 -14.94
CA LYS A 285 -8.00 -7.01 -15.61
C LYS A 285 -7.97 -6.83 -17.13
N THR A 286 -7.82 -5.60 -17.58
CA THR A 286 -7.67 -5.22 -18.99
C THR A 286 -6.38 -4.44 -19.18
N GLU A 287 -5.85 -4.39 -20.40
CA GLU A 287 -4.64 -3.60 -20.71
C GLU A 287 -4.79 -2.13 -20.31
N LYS A 288 -6.02 -1.59 -20.37
CA LYS A 288 -6.33 -0.20 -19.98
C LYS A 288 -6.08 0.07 -18.49
N GLU A 289 -6.14 -0.97 -17.67
CA GLU A 289 -5.94 -0.92 -16.22
C GLU A 289 -4.49 -1.19 -15.81
N ASN A 290 -3.57 -1.39 -16.76
CA ASN A 290 -2.15 -1.57 -16.46
C ASN A 290 -1.52 -0.25 -16.02
N VAL A 291 -0.92 -0.23 -14.83
CA VAL A 291 -0.36 0.98 -14.21
C VAL A 291 1.04 0.70 -13.69
N LEU A 292 1.97 1.62 -13.93
CA LEU A 292 3.22 1.68 -13.18
C LEU A 292 3.02 2.61 -11.99
N TYR A 293 3.23 2.13 -10.76
CA TYR A 293 3.15 2.97 -9.57
C TYR A 293 4.54 3.34 -9.09
N ILE A 294 4.77 4.63 -8.82
CA ILE A 294 5.92 5.03 -8.00
C ILE A 294 5.65 4.56 -6.57
N LEU A 295 6.49 3.64 -6.09
CA LEU A 295 6.40 3.07 -4.75
C LEU A 295 6.91 4.06 -3.70
N ARG A 296 8.08 4.63 -3.93
CA ARG A 296 8.74 5.58 -3.03
C ARG A 296 9.65 6.54 -3.81
N ALA A 297 9.66 7.81 -3.42
CA ALA A 297 10.61 8.83 -3.91
C ALA A 297 11.50 9.39 -2.78
N LEU A 298 12.79 9.05 -2.77
CA LEU A 298 13.77 9.52 -1.80
C LEU A 298 14.59 10.69 -2.37
N TYR A 299 14.58 11.81 -1.67
CA TYR A 299 15.42 12.98 -1.90
C TYR A 299 15.59 13.75 -0.59
N GLU A 300 16.62 14.60 -0.49
CA GLU A 300 16.78 15.54 0.63
C GLU A 300 15.93 16.78 0.38
N GLU A 301 15.10 17.19 1.35
CA GLU A 301 14.26 18.40 1.22
C GLU A 301 15.16 19.63 0.97
N PRO A 302 14.94 20.37 -0.14
CA PRO A 302 15.81 21.46 -0.54
C PRO A 302 15.72 22.62 0.45
N LYS A 303 16.85 23.26 0.74
CA LYS A 303 16.94 24.39 1.70
C LYS A 303 17.12 25.74 1.01
N SER A 304 17.28 25.74 -0.31
CA SER A 304 17.39 26.94 -1.12
C SER A 304 16.78 26.73 -2.51
N PRO A 305 16.38 27.81 -3.21
CA PRO A 305 15.85 27.70 -4.58
C PRO A 305 16.82 27.04 -5.58
N ALA A 306 18.13 27.17 -5.35
CA ALA A 306 19.15 26.55 -6.20
C ALA A 306 19.19 25.02 -5.99
N GLU A 307 19.13 24.56 -4.74
CA GLU A 307 19.01 23.14 -4.40
C GLU A 307 17.68 22.57 -4.92
N GLU A 308 16.58 23.31 -4.75
CA GLU A 308 15.26 22.92 -5.22
C GLU A 308 15.27 22.68 -6.72
N LYS A 309 15.82 23.61 -7.50
CA LYS A 309 15.97 23.44 -8.95
C LYS A 309 16.73 22.15 -9.31
N LEU A 310 17.83 21.86 -8.62
CA LEU A 310 18.62 20.65 -8.88
C LEU A 310 17.84 19.36 -8.57
N VAL A 311 17.14 19.34 -7.44
CA VAL A 311 16.30 18.20 -7.02
C VAL A 311 15.12 18.01 -7.97
N VAL A 312 14.44 19.09 -8.35
CA VAL A 312 13.30 19.06 -9.27
C VAL A 312 13.71 18.52 -10.65
N GLU A 313 14.83 19.00 -11.21
CA GLU A 313 15.37 18.47 -12.48
C GLU A 313 15.74 16.98 -12.39
N ALA A 314 16.29 16.54 -11.27
CA ALA A 314 16.65 15.14 -11.05
C ALA A 314 15.41 14.25 -10.90
N LEU A 315 14.42 14.71 -10.15
CA LEU A 315 13.11 14.04 -10.04
C LEU A 315 12.45 13.94 -11.42
N ALA A 316 12.47 15.01 -12.22
CA ALA A 316 11.95 14.97 -13.58
C ALA A 316 12.67 13.93 -14.46
N ALA A 317 14.00 13.84 -14.39
CA ALA A 317 14.76 12.82 -15.11
C ALA A 317 14.38 11.38 -14.68
N THR A 318 14.28 11.13 -13.37
CA THR A 318 13.88 9.81 -12.87
C THR A 318 12.43 9.44 -13.21
N LEU A 319 11.48 10.40 -13.10
CA LEU A 319 10.08 10.20 -13.49
C LEU A 319 9.94 9.98 -15.00
N TYR A 320 10.73 10.68 -15.82
CA TYR A 320 10.80 10.42 -17.25
C TYR A 320 11.28 8.99 -17.53
N ARG A 321 12.28 8.50 -16.79
CA ARG A 321 12.72 7.11 -16.92
C ARG A 321 11.60 6.12 -16.56
N ALA A 322 10.78 6.44 -15.57
CA ALA A 322 9.57 5.66 -15.26
C ALA A 322 8.53 5.72 -16.39
N GLN A 323 8.34 6.86 -17.08
CA GLN A 323 7.46 6.95 -18.26
C GLN A 323 7.97 6.08 -19.42
N LEU A 324 9.29 6.01 -19.63
CA LEU A 324 9.90 5.09 -20.60
C LEU A 324 9.65 3.63 -20.20
N ALA A 325 9.84 3.29 -18.92
CA ALA A 325 9.58 1.94 -18.41
C ALA A 325 8.10 1.56 -18.55
N ALA A 326 7.19 2.51 -18.32
CA ALA A 326 5.75 2.31 -18.53
C ALA A 326 5.45 2.01 -20.01
N HIS A 327 6.04 2.76 -20.93
CA HIS A 327 5.88 2.54 -22.37
C HIS A 327 6.44 1.18 -22.80
N GLU A 328 7.68 0.87 -22.38
CA GLU A 328 8.35 -0.41 -22.65
C GLU A 328 7.54 -1.60 -22.16
N TRP A 329 6.77 -1.46 -21.08
CA TRP A 329 5.99 -2.55 -20.48
C TRP A 329 4.51 -2.54 -20.83
N GLY A 330 4.04 -1.62 -21.69
CA GLY A 330 2.62 -1.54 -22.07
C GLY A 330 1.71 -1.11 -20.91
N MET A 331 2.23 -0.28 -20.01
CA MET A 331 1.44 0.37 -18.96
C MET A 331 0.75 1.60 -19.56
N THR A 332 -0.44 1.95 -19.08
CA THR A 332 -1.20 3.10 -19.63
C THR A 332 -0.91 4.41 -18.95
N ARG A 333 -0.30 4.38 -17.77
CA ARG A 333 0.10 5.57 -17.00
C ARG A 333 1.11 5.22 -15.91
N VAL A 334 1.75 6.27 -15.39
CA VAL A 334 2.60 6.26 -14.20
C VAL A 334 1.87 7.03 -13.09
N ASP A 335 1.45 6.33 -12.04
CA ASP A 335 0.71 6.91 -10.93
C ASP A 335 1.65 7.22 -9.76
N ILE A 336 1.56 8.44 -9.24
CA ILE A 336 2.33 8.92 -8.09
C ILE A 336 1.32 9.27 -6.99
N TRP A 337 1.43 8.63 -5.82
CA TRP A 337 0.52 8.85 -4.71
C TRP A 337 1.04 9.93 -3.76
N ASN A 338 0.14 10.80 -3.32
CA ASN A 338 0.42 11.87 -2.37
C ASN A 338 1.70 12.66 -2.70
N PRO A 339 1.82 13.20 -3.93
CA PRO A 339 3.01 13.93 -4.36
C PRO A 339 3.27 15.14 -3.45
N THR A 340 4.53 15.41 -3.14
CA THR A 340 4.96 16.63 -2.46
C THR A 340 5.01 17.80 -3.45
N PRO A 341 5.02 19.06 -2.98
CA PRO A 341 5.15 20.23 -3.87
C PRO A 341 6.39 20.16 -4.79
N VAL A 342 7.50 19.57 -4.32
CA VAL A 342 8.72 19.37 -5.12
C VAL A 342 8.50 18.36 -6.24
N ILE A 343 7.78 17.26 -5.96
CA ILE A 343 7.39 16.26 -6.98
C ILE A 343 6.42 16.88 -7.99
N GLU A 344 5.45 17.70 -7.53
CA GLU A 344 4.51 18.39 -8.43
C GLU A 344 5.24 19.31 -9.43
N GLN A 345 6.27 20.03 -8.99
CA GLN A 345 7.10 20.83 -9.90
C GLN A 345 7.83 19.96 -10.94
N ALA A 346 8.41 18.83 -10.51
CA ALA A 346 9.11 17.91 -11.40
C ALA A 346 8.17 17.29 -12.44
N VAL A 347 6.96 16.94 -12.02
CA VAL A 347 5.88 16.47 -12.90
C VAL A 347 5.51 17.55 -13.93
N LYS A 348 5.31 18.80 -13.50
CA LYS A 348 4.94 19.91 -14.39
C LYS A 348 6.00 20.21 -15.45
N MET A 349 7.27 19.88 -15.19
CA MET A 349 8.33 19.97 -16.21
C MET A 349 8.18 18.91 -17.32
N LEU A 350 7.58 17.75 -17.02
CA LEU A 350 7.35 16.68 -17.98
C LEU A 350 6.00 16.80 -18.70
N CYS A 351 4.97 17.24 -17.98
CA CYS A 351 3.63 17.38 -18.49
C CYS A 351 2.96 18.60 -17.83
N PRO A 352 3.04 19.81 -18.42
CA PRO A 352 2.53 21.04 -17.81
C PRO A 352 1.02 21.05 -17.55
N THR A 353 0.27 20.18 -18.23
CA THR A 353 -1.20 20.12 -18.18
C THR A 353 -1.73 19.11 -17.18
N VAL A 354 -0.87 18.34 -16.50
CA VAL A 354 -1.32 17.36 -15.51
C VAL A 354 -1.63 18.07 -14.21
N GLU A 355 -2.75 17.69 -13.59
CA GLU A 355 -3.22 18.26 -12.34
C GLU A 355 -3.22 17.21 -11.24
N VAL A 356 -3.17 17.69 -9.99
CA VAL A 356 -3.34 16.83 -8.82
C VAL A 356 -4.82 16.45 -8.71
N GLU A 357 -5.08 15.16 -8.69
CA GLU A 357 -6.42 14.62 -8.46
C GLU A 357 -6.55 14.13 -7.02
N HIS A 358 -7.70 14.39 -6.39
CA HIS A 358 -8.03 13.81 -5.09
C HIS A 358 -8.98 12.63 -5.28
N ARG A 359 -8.56 11.45 -4.79
CA ARG A 359 -9.35 10.22 -4.89
C ARG A 359 -10.51 10.26 -3.91
N GLU A 360 -11.72 10.17 -4.46
CA GLU A 360 -12.98 10.22 -3.70
C GLU A 360 -13.71 8.87 -3.63
N GLN A 361 -13.33 7.90 -4.48
CA GLN A 361 -14.06 6.64 -4.62
C GLN A 361 -13.18 5.42 -4.31
N THR A 362 -11.96 5.39 -4.84
CA THR A 362 -11.08 4.22 -4.77
C THR A 362 -9.77 4.49 -4.08
N SER A 363 -9.23 3.45 -3.42
CA SER A 363 -7.96 3.45 -2.70
C SER A 363 -7.77 4.65 -1.76
N ILE A 364 -8.84 5.06 -1.08
CA ILE A 364 -8.81 6.15 -0.11
C ILE A 364 -8.12 5.67 1.15
N CYS A 365 -7.03 6.32 1.50
CA CYS A 365 -6.25 5.98 2.69
C CYS A 365 -7.10 6.26 3.93
N SER A 366 -7.30 5.26 4.79
CA SER A 366 -8.05 5.39 6.02
C SER A 366 -7.25 4.84 7.18
N LEU A 367 -7.16 5.60 8.27
CA LEU A 367 -6.35 5.26 9.44
C LEU A 367 -7.22 5.29 10.70
N LYS A 368 -7.09 4.23 11.49
CA LYS A 368 -7.62 4.17 12.85
C LYS A 368 -6.48 4.46 13.83
N TRP A 369 -6.70 5.48 14.66
CA TRP A 369 -5.73 5.99 15.60
C TRP A 369 -6.15 5.66 17.04
N ASN A 370 -5.28 4.99 17.81
CA ASN A 370 -5.50 4.66 19.22
C ASN A 370 -4.74 5.61 20.18
N GLY A 371 -4.16 6.70 19.67
CA GLY A 371 -3.22 7.50 20.43
C GLY A 371 -3.77 8.19 21.67
N LYS A 372 -5.05 8.57 21.70
CA LYS A 372 -5.68 9.19 22.89
C LYS A 372 -5.51 8.31 24.13
N GLN A 373 -5.79 7.01 24.00
CA GLN A 373 -5.71 6.05 25.10
C GLN A 373 -4.25 5.77 25.51
N LEU A 374 -3.30 6.12 24.65
CA LEU A 374 -1.86 5.91 24.82
C LEU A 374 -1.09 7.19 25.19
N GLY A 375 -1.80 8.30 25.45
CA GLY A 375 -1.20 9.59 25.79
C GLY A 375 -0.53 10.32 24.62
N LEU A 376 -0.87 9.97 23.37
CA LEU A 376 -0.26 10.52 22.14
C LEU A 376 -1.11 11.60 21.45
N GLY A 377 -2.24 11.99 22.07
CA GLY A 377 -3.19 12.95 21.52
C GLY A 377 -4.28 12.35 20.62
N GLU A 378 -5.23 13.19 20.21
CA GLU A 378 -6.43 12.81 19.44
C GLU A 378 -6.16 12.58 17.94
N ASP A 379 -5.13 13.23 17.41
CA ASP A 379 -4.83 13.25 15.99
C ASP A 379 -3.38 12.82 15.72
N VAL A 380 -3.12 12.38 14.50
CA VAL A 380 -1.81 11.90 14.04
C VAL A 380 -1.51 12.42 12.63
N ASP A 381 -0.24 12.72 12.36
CA ASP A 381 0.23 13.00 11.00
C ASP A 381 0.89 11.76 10.42
N TRP A 382 0.43 11.36 9.25
CA TRP A 382 0.96 10.19 8.54
C TRP A 382 1.96 10.64 7.47
N TYR A 383 3.23 10.31 7.71
CA TYR A 383 4.36 10.60 6.84
C TYR A 383 4.55 9.48 5.82
N TRP A 384 4.99 9.85 4.62
CA TRP A 384 5.31 8.93 3.51
C TRP A 384 4.19 7.92 3.23
N ASN A 385 2.94 8.38 3.23
CA ASN A 385 1.80 7.58 2.74
C ASN A 385 1.83 7.48 1.21
N GLU A 386 2.88 6.87 0.67
CA GLU A 386 3.06 6.63 -0.76
C GLU A 386 2.61 5.21 -1.11
N LYS A 387 2.73 4.79 -2.37
CA LYS A 387 2.18 3.50 -2.80
C LYS A 387 2.79 2.31 -2.06
N PHE A 388 4.04 2.37 -1.59
CA PHE A 388 4.64 1.27 -0.81
C PHE A 388 3.85 0.94 0.47
N ALA A 389 3.17 1.94 1.05
CA ALA A 389 2.35 1.77 2.24
C ALA A 389 1.09 0.94 1.99
N TRP A 390 0.66 0.82 0.73
CA TRP A 390 -0.51 0.03 0.31
C TRP A 390 -0.28 -1.48 0.47
N CYS A 391 -1.39 -2.15 0.83
CA CYS A 391 -1.54 -3.51 1.36
C CYS A 391 -1.24 -3.65 2.85
#